data_AF-A0A957C364-F1
#
_entry.id   AF-A0A957C364-F1
#
_cell.length_a   1.000
_cell.length_b   1.000
_cell.length_c   1.000
_cell.angle_alpha   90.00
_cell.angle_beta   90.00
_cell.angle_gamma   90.00
#
_symmetry.space_group_name_H-M   'P 1'
#
loop_
_entity.id
_entity.type
_entity.pdbx_description
1 polymer ?
#
loop_
_entity_poly.entity_id
_entity_poly.type
_entity_poly.pdbx_seq_one_letter_code
_entity_poly.pdbx_strand_id
1 'polypeptide(L)'
;MDASTIAYYTGLSEELVAEYLRLSAQEIYSDPQYIKALYALDKKYLRNTLGMVRDFYEAHLSEFADNLENRYHISRGSMSGFTLGNWVVGFLDYPEYAADLLKKHTNLPAEVFHGGLEDLLGLMDGL
;
A
#
# COMPACT_ATOMS: atom_id res chain seq x y z
N MET A 1 11.71 -0.67 -8.13
CA MET A 1 11.00 -1.95 -8.18
C MET A 1 10.49 -2.20 -9.59
N ASP A 2 10.66 -3.41 -10.13
CA ASP A 2 10.16 -3.79 -11.46
C ASP A 2 8.77 -4.44 -11.41
N ALA A 3 8.13 -4.61 -12.57
CA ALA A 3 6.78 -5.18 -12.68
C ALA A 3 6.73 -6.63 -12.17
N SER A 4 7.80 -7.40 -12.35
CA SER A 4 7.87 -8.81 -11.96
C SER A 4 7.77 -9.00 -10.45
N THR A 5 8.42 -8.13 -9.68
CA THR A 5 8.39 -8.16 -8.22
C THR A 5 6.99 -7.88 -7.69
N ILE A 6 6.32 -6.85 -8.22
CA ILE A 6 4.97 -6.49 -7.78
C ILE A 6 3.96 -7.56 -8.20
N ALA A 7 4.10 -8.15 -9.39
CA ALA A 7 3.27 -9.25 -9.86
C ALA A 7 3.35 -10.47 -8.92
N TYR A 8 4.55 -10.80 -8.43
CA TYR A 8 4.75 -11.87 -7.45
C TYR A 8 3.95 -11.65 -6.16
N TYR A 9 4.04 -10.45 -5.55
CA TYR A 9 3.35 -10.18 -4.29
C TYR A 9 1.84 -10.01 -4.44
N THR A 10 1.37 -9.52 -5.59
CA THR A 10 -0.04 -9.19 -5.81
C THR A 10 -0.83 -10.33 -6.47
N GLY A 11 -0.15 -11.30 -7.09
CA GLY A 11 -0.77 -12.35 -7.91
C GLY A 11 -1.37 -11.85 -9.22
N LEU A 12 -1.10 -10.58 -9.60
CA LEU A 12 -1.49 -10.02 -10.89
C LEU A 12 -0.52 -10.48 -11.99
N SER A 13 -0.93 -10.39 -13.26
CA SER A 13 0.00 -10.63 -14.36
C SER A 13 1.04 -9.52 -14.46
N GLU A 14 2.28 -9.88 -14.80
CA GLU A 14 3.35 -8.91 -15.01
C GLU A 14 2.99 -7.87 -16.08
N GLU A 15 2.26 -8.28 -17.13
CA GLU A 15 1.74 -7.38 -18.17
C GLU A 15 0.80 -6.32 -17.62
N LEU A 16 -0.15 -6.71 -16.75
CA LEU A 16 -1.10 -5.79 -16.13
C LEU A 16 -0.39 -4.83 -15.17
N VAL A 17 0.57 -5.33 -14.40
CA VAL A 17 1.39 -4.51 -13.53
C VAL A 17 2.24 -3.52 -14.34
N ALA A 18 2.85 -3.97 -15.43
CA ALA A 18 3.65 -3.12 -16.31
C ALA A 18 2.81 -2.03 -16.99
N GLU A 19 1.53 -2.31 -17.29
CA GLU A 19 0.56 -1.32 -17.75
C GLU A 19 0.28 -0.29 -16.65
N TYR A 20 -0.03 -0.73 -15.43
CA TYR A 20 -0.29 0.16 -14.30
C TYR A 20 0.88 1.04 -13.90
N LEU A 21 2.12 0.55 -14.00
CA LEU A 21 3.31 1.36 -13.73
C LEU A 21 3.49 2.54 -14.71
N ARG A 22 2.76 2.58 -15.82
CA ARG A 22 2.78 3.69 -16.80
C ARG A 22 1.65 4.69 -16.61
N LEU A 23 0.65 4.35 -15.80
CA LEU A 23 -0.53 5.17 -15.57
C LEU A 23 -0.29 6.09 -14.36
N SER A 24 -0.92 7.27 -14.39
CA SER A 24 -1.05 8.08 -13.18
C SER A 24 -1.93 7.35 -12.16
N ALA A 25 -1.73 7.64 -10.87
CA ALA A 25 -2.57 7.06 -9.83
C ALA A 25 -4.07 7.31 -10.10
N GLN A 26 -4.45 8.49 -10.57
CA GLN A 26 -5.83 8.83 -10.90
C GLN A 26 -6.42 7.90 -11.98
N GLU A 27 -5.62 7.53 -12.98
CA GLU A 27 -6.01 6.60 -14.04
C GLU A 27 -6.16 5.19 -13.49
N ILE A 28 -5.23 4.71 -12.65
CA ILE A 28 -5.30 3.39 -12.01
C ILE A 28 -6.58 3.26 -11.15
N TYR A 29 -6.83 4.22 -10.26
CA TYR A 29 -8.00 4.17 -9.38
C TYR A 29 -9.34 4.38 -10.12
N SER A 30 -9.30 4.82 -11.38
CA SER A 30 -10.49 4.93 -12.23
C SER A 30 -10.65 3.72 -13.18
N ASP A 31 -9.68 2.81 -13.23
CA ASP A 31 -9.71 1.63 -14.10
C ASP A 31 -10.68 0.56 -13.53
N PRO A 32 -11.73 0.18 -14.28
CA PRO A 32 -12.63 -0.90 -13.88
C PRO A 32 -11.93 -2.25 -13.64
N GLN A 33 -10.84 -2.56 -14.34
CA GLN A 33 -10.09 -3.80 -14.14
C GLN A 33 -9.35 -3.79 -12.81
N TYR A 34 -8.76 -2.66 -12.44
CA TYR A 34 -8.10 -2.46 -11.16
C TYR A 34 -9.10 -2.62 -10.01
N ILE A 35 -10.26 -1.95 -10.12
CA ILE A 35 -11.34 -2.08 -9.13
C ILE A 35 -11.82 -3.53 -9.01
N LYS A 36 -11.99 -4.23 -10.15
CA LYS A 36 -12.36 -5.65 -10.16
C LYS A 36 -11.29 -6.51 -9.48
N ALA A 37 -10.01 -6.24 -9.70
CA ALA A 37 -8.91 -6.94 -9.04
C ALA A 37 -8.96 -6.75 -7.52
N LEU A 38 -9.23 -5.53 -7.04
CA LEU A 38 -9.41 -5.26 -5.60
C LEU A 38 -10.56 -6.05 -4.99
N TYR A 39 -11.69 -6.20 -5.71
CA TYR A 39 -12.80 -7.04 -5.24
C TYR A 39 -12.48 -8.54 -5.24
N ALA A 40 -11.52 -8.99 -6.04
CA ALA A 40 -11.13 -10.39 -6.13
C ALA A 40 -10.15 -10.83 -5.03
N LEU A 41 -9.59 -9.89 -4.26
CA LEU A 41 -8.70 -10.18 -3.14
C LEU A 41 -9.42 -11.03 -2.08
N ASP A 42 -8.70 -12.00 -1.49
CA ASP A 42 -9.23 -12.83 -0.42
C ASP A 42 -9.36 -12.04 0.89
N LYS A 43 -10.49 -11.33 1.01
CA LYS A 43 -10.84 -10.53 2.20
C LYS A 43 -10.90 -11.37 3.47
N LYS A 44 -11.20 -12.66 3.37
CA LYS A 44 -11.25 -13.56 4.53
C LYS A 44 -9.84 -13.85 5.03
N TYR A 45 -8.92 -14.17 4.12
CA TYR A 45 -7.52 -14.33 4.44
C TYR A 45 -6.95 -13.05 5.07
N LEU A 46 -7.18 -11.89 4.44
CA LEU A 46 -6.72 -10.59 4.95
C LEU A 46 -7.25 -10.26 6.34
N ARG A 47 -8.53 -10.53 6.63
CA ARG A 47 -9.10 -10.32 7.97
C ARG A 47 -8.51 -11.27 9.01
N ASN A 48 -8.16 -12.49 8.62
CA ASN A 48 -7.54 -13.47 9.52
C ASN A 48 -6.07 -13.15 9.81
N THR A 49 -5.35 -12.57 8.86
CA THR A 49 -3.95 -12.16 9.03
C THR A 49 -3.80 -10.75 9.62
N LEU A 50 -4.89 -9.97 9.67
CA LEU A 50 -4.89 -8.59 10.15
C LEU A 50 -4.30 -8.42 11.56
N GLY A 51 -4.53 -9.38 12.47
CA GLY A 51 -3.95 -9.35 13.81
C GLY A 51 -2.42 -9.37 13.77
N MET A 52 -1.86 -10.35 13.05
CA MET A 52 -0.41 -10.48 12.86
C MET A 52 0.19 -9.26 12.17
N VAL A 53 -0.48 -8.74 11.15
CA VAL A 53 -0.04 -7.55 10.41
C VAL A 53 -0.04 -6.30 11.30
N ARG A 54 -1.04 -6.14 12.18
CA ARG A 54 -1.08 -5.03 13.14
C ARG A 54 0.04 -5.13 14.17
N ASP A 55 0.27 -6.31 14.73
CA ASP A 55 1.32 -6.52 15.73
C ASP A 55 2.70 -6.26 15.12
N PHE A 56 2.91 -6.71 13.88
CA PHE A 56 4.12 -6.45 13.13
C PHE A 56 4.30 -4.95 12.84
N TYR A 57 3.26 -4.28 12.33
CA TYR A 57 3.31 -2.84 12.11
C TYR A 57 3.57 -2.08 13.41
N GLU A 58 2.96 -2.44 14.53
CA GLU A 58 3.20 -1.77 15.81
C GLU A 58 4.66 -1.91 16.27
N ALA A 59 5.28 -3.07 16.04
CA ALA A 59 6.68 -3.31 16.38
C ALA A 59 7.66 -2.50 15.51
N HIS A 60 7.33 -2.28 14.23
CA HIS A 60 8.25 -1.70 13.24
C HIS A 60 7.85 -0.30 12.74
N LEU A 61 6.70 0.24 13.13
CA LEU A 61 6.22 1.55 12.64
C LEU A 61 7.19 2.66 13.02
N SER A 62 7.80 2.58 14.20
CA SER A 62 8.77 3.59 14.62
C SER A 62 10.00 3.58 13.73
N GLU A 63 10.53 2.40 13.39
CA GLU A 63 11.69 2.27 12.50
C GLU A 63 11.37 2.78 11.10
N PHE A 64 10.18 2.47 10.59
CA PHE A 64 9.69 2.98 9.32
C PHE A 64 9.51 4.50 9.34
N ALA A 65 8.90 5.05 10.39
CA ALA A 65 8.72 6.50 10.56
C ALA A 65 10.07 7.23 10.66
N ASP A 66 11.03 6.65 11.39
CA ASP A 66 12.40 7.18 11.50
C ASP A 66 13.08 7.19 10.13
N ASN A 67 12.91 6.13 9.33
CA ASN A 67 13.44 6.06 7.97
C ASN A 67 12.82 7.15 7.07
N LEU A 68 11.49 7.33 7.12
CA LEU A 68 10.80 8.37 6.36
C LEU A 68 11.20 9.79 6.77
N GLU A 69 11.35 10.04 8.07
CA GLU A 69 11.80 11.33 8.60
C GLU A 69 13.24 11.64 8.17
N ASN A 70 14.13 10.65 8.23
CA ASN A 70 15.54 10.82 7.87
C ASN A 70 15.76 10.95 6.35
N ARG A 71 15.07 10.16 5.53
CA ARG A 71 15.24 10.18 4.06
C ARG A 71 14.44 11.26 3.37
N TYR A 72 13.22 11.52 3.82
CA TYR A 72 12.26 12.36 3.10
C TYR A 72 11.80 13.59 3.90
N HIS A 73 12.31 13.80 5.11
CA HIS A 73 11.95 14.91 5.99
C HIS A 73 10.45 15.01 6.27
N ILE A 74 9.77 13.86 6.27
CA ILE A 74 8.35 13.77 6.60
C ILE A 74 8.22 13.63 8.11
N SER A 75 7.55 14.60 8.76
CA SER A 75 7.40 14.57 10.21
C SER A 75 6.48 13.44 10.65
N ARG A 76 6.73 12.94 11.86
CA ARG A 76 5.91 11.90 12.47
C ARG A 76 4.49 12.41 12.69
N GLY A 77 3.55 11.90 11.91
CA GLY A 77 2.15 11.85 12.32
C GLY A 77 1.95 10.74 13.34
N SER A 78 1.05 10.93 14.31
CA SER A 78 0.66 9.86 15.23
C SER A 78 -0.15 8.80 14.46
N MET A 79 0.53 7.82 13.88
CA MET A 79 -0.08 6.65 13.28
C MET A 79 0.27 5.42 14.11
N SER A 80 -0.68 4.53 14.33
CA SER A 80 -0.48 3.24 15.00
C SER A 80 -0.68 2.10 14.01
N GLY A 81 -0.08 0.94 14.28
CA GLY A 81 -0.30 -0.28 13.48
C GLY A 81 -1.78 -0.66 13.43
N PHE A 82 -2.52 -0.38 14.52
CA PHE A 82 -3.98 -0.51 14.56
C PHE A 82 -4.68 0.38 13.52
N THR A 83 -4.29 1.66 13.42
CA THR A 83 -4.88 2.60 12.46
C THR A 83 -4.54 2.21 11.03
N LEU A 84 -3.28 1.87 10.77
CA LEU A 84 -2.80 1.49 9.44
C LEU A 84 -3.46 0.21 8.94
N GLY A 85 -3.47 -0.85 9.75
CA GLY A 85 -4.10 -2.13 9.39
C GLY A 85 -5.60 -1.99 9.13
N ASN A 86 -6.31 -1.19 9.96
CA ASN A 86 -7.73 -0.92 9.74
C ASN A 86 -8.01 -0.09 8.50
N TRP A 87 -7.12 0.85 8.15
CA TRP A 87 -7.22 1.59 6.92
C TRP A 87 -7.14 0.67 5.71
N VAL A 88 -6.12 -0.19 5.64
CA VAL A 88 -5.94 -1.13 4.52
C VAL A 88 -7.19 -2.01 4.34
N VAL A 89 -7.70 -2.62 5.41
CA VAL A 89 -8.90 -3.47 5.32
C VAL A 89 -10.15 -2.67 5.04
N GLY A 90 -10.29 -1.48 5.63
CA GLY A 90 -11.42 -0.59 5.40
C GLY A 90 -11.51 -0.14 3.94
N PHE A 91 -10.38 0.15 3.30
CA PHE A 91 -10.36 0.50 1.88
C PHE A 91 -10.65 -0.67 0.95
N LEU A 92 -10.21 -1.87 1.31
CA LEU A 92 -10.54 -3.07 0.56
C LEU A 92 -12.01 -3.45 0.67
N ASP A 93 -12.69 -3.03 1.74
CA ASP A 93 -14.14 -3.19 1.87
C ASP A 93 -14.93 -2.23 0.98
N TYR A 94 -14.35 -1.09 0.57
CA TYR A 94 -14.95 -0.14 -0.35
C TYR A 94 -13.99 0.36 -1.45
N PRO A 95 -13.56 -0.52 -2.38
CA PRO A 95 -12.62 -0.18 -3.46
C PRO A 95 -13.09 1.00 -4.33
N GLU A 96 -14.40 1.21 -4.46
CA GLU A 96 -14.99 2.32 -5.22
C GLU A 96 -14.62 3.72 -4.68
N TYR A 97 -14.24 3.82 -3.40
CA TYR A 97 -13.78 5.07 -2.79
C TYR A 97 -12.25 5.19 -2.76
N ALA A 98 -11.51 4.25 -3.37
CA ALA A 98 -10.06 4.30 -3.41
C ALA A 98 -9.54 5.55 -4.16
N ALA A 99 -10.29 6.08 -5.13
CA ALA A 99 -9.97 7.36 -5.76
C ALA A 99 -10.06 8.56 -4.80
N ASP A 100 -10.89 8.49 -3.75
CA ASP A 100 -11.02 9.54 -2.75
C ASP A 100 -9.82 9.59 -1.78
N LEU A 101 -9.02 8.51 -1.70
CA LEU A 101 -7.73 8.54 -0.99
C LEU A 101 -6.73 9.49 -1.63
N LEU A 102 -6.69 9.52 -2.97
CA LEU A 102 -5.77 10.39 -3.69
C LEU A 102 -6.02 11.85 -3.38
N LYS A 103 -7.30 12.22 -3.21
CA LYS A 103 -7.70 13.58 -2.82
C LYS A 103 -7.19 13.98 -1.43
N LYS A 104 -6.89 13.00 -0.56
CA LYS A 104 -6.34 13.22 0.78
C LYS A 104 -4.81 13.21 0.80
N HIS A 105 -4.15 12.72 -0.24
CA HIS A 105 -2.70 12.51 -0.31
C HIS A 105 -2.07 13.12 -1.56
N THR A 106 -2.49 14.33 -1.94
CA THR A 106 -2.11 14.98 -3.21
C THR A 106 -0.68 15.51 -3.26
N ASN A 107 0.03 15.56 -2.12
CA ASN A 107 1.30 16.29 -1.99
C ASN A 107 2.49 15.40 -1.62
N LEU A 108 2.39 14.08 -1.82
CA LEU A 108 3.52 13.18 -1.64
C LEU A 108 4.43 13.22 -2.88
N PRO A 109 5.71 13.61 -2.74
CA PRO A 109 6.66 13.53 -3.85
C PRO A 109 6.81 12.08 -4.34
N ALA A 110 6.94 11.89 -5.65
CA ALA A 110 6.99 10.56 -6.27
C ALA A 110 8.14 9.68 -5.73
N GLU A 111 9.27 10.29 -5.39
CA GLU A 111 10.42 9.64 -4.76
C GLU A 111 10.09 9.02 -3.40
N VAL A 112 9.27 9.69 -2.59
CA VAL A 112 8.81 9.17 -1.30
C VAL A 112 7.90 7.97 -1.51
N PHE A 113 7.00 8.03 -2.49
CA PHE A 113 6.08 6.94 -2.77
C PHE A 113 6.83 5.69 -3.24
N HIS A 114 7.77 5.84 -4.18
CA HIS A 114 8.56 4.73 -4.69
C HIS A 114 9.46 4.10 -3.63
N GLY A 115 10.27 4.89 -2.93
CA GLY A 115 11.17 4.35 -1.92
C GLY A 115 10.43 3.89 -0.66
N GLY A 116 9.33 4.55 -0.30
CA GLY A 116 8.49 4.15 0.83
C GLY A 116 7.78 2.80 0.61
N LEU A 117 7.37 2.49 -0.63
CA LEU A 117 6.80 1.18 -0.96
C LEU A 117 7.85 0.07 -0.86
N GLU A 118 9.07 0.30 -1.36
CA GLU A 118 10.19 -0.64 -1.23
C GLU A 118 10.53 -0.90 0.25
N ASP A 119 10.64 0.16 1.05
CA ASP A 119 10.91 0.04 2.48
C ASP A 119 9.78 -0.70 3.22
N LEU A 120 8.51 -0.44 2.87
CA LEU A 120 7.35 -1.13 3.46
C LEU A 120 7.31 -2.63 3.11
N LEU A 121 7.59 -2.98 1.86
CA LEU A 121 7.63 -4.38 1.42
C LEU A 121 8.83 -5.12 2.03
N GLY A 122 9.99 -4.46 2.12
CA GLY A 122 11.17 -5.03 2.77
C GLY A 122 10.96 -5.32 4.26
N LEU A 123 10.09 -4.55 4.94
CA LEU A 123 9.67 -4.90 6.30
C LEU A 123 8.84 -6.20 6.30
N MET A 124 7.92 -6.37 5.35
CA MET A 124 7.08 -7.57 5.29
C MET A 124 7.82 -8.84 4.83
N ASP A 125 8.94 -8.75 4.12
CA ASP A 125 9.77 -9.92 3.78
C ASP A 125 10.36 -10.62 5.02
N GLY A 126 10.33 -9.98 6.19
CA GLY A 126 10.74 -10.56 7.47
C GLY A 126 9.63 -11.32 8.23
N LEU A 127 8.39 -11.31 7.73
CA LEU A 127 7.23 -12.03 8.30
C LEU A 127 7.17 -13.49 7.82
#